data_AF-A0A3A4QQI1-F1
#
_entry.id   AF-A0A3A4QQI1-F1
#
_cell.length_a   1.000
_cell.length_b   1.000
_cell.length_c   1.000
_cell.angle_alpha   90.00
_cell.angle_beta   90.00
_cell.angle_gamma   90.00
#
_symmetry.space_group_name_H-M   'P 1'
#
loop_
_entity.id
_entity.type
_entity.pdbx_description
1 polymer ?
#
loop_
_entity_poly.entity_id
_entity_poly.type
_entity_poly.pdbx_seq_one_letter_code
_entity_poly.pdbx_strand_id
1 'polypeptide(L)'
;FDGFLPNPQSRWCTRNLKIKPLEKFVGDDDAISYIAIRADEDRVGYISTKQNIKPVFPFMKDGLVKIDILKIIKESGIGMPEYYSWRSRSGCYFCFFQRKVEWVRLSEIHPDLFEKAVRYEQEHADGRKYFWNQEESLLELISRKDQIIADHQRLMKLKKKTLPNRTLIEVFDSVLDDETEDFCFVCNL
;
A
#
# COMPACT_ATOMS: atom_id res chain seq x y z
N PHE A 1 -0.78 23.70 -2.85
CA PHE A 1 0.29 22.70 -3.05
C PHE A 1 1.13 23.02 -4.28
N ASP A 2 0.74 23.94 -5.18
CA ASP A 2 1.54 24.32 -6.37
C ASP A 2 2.01 23.10 -7.18
N GLY A 3 1.04 22.21 -7.44
CA GLY A 3 1.24 20.92 -8.11
C GLY A 3 1.98 19.85 -7.30
N PHE A 4 2.48 20.13 -6.09
CA PHE A 4 3.32 19.22 -5.31
C PHE A 4 2.65 17.85 -5.10
N LEU A 5 3.27 16.80 -5.65
CA LEU A 5 2.77 15.43 -5.60
C LEU A 5 3.12 14.76 -4.26
N PRO A 6 2.29 13.82 -3.78
CA PRO A 6 2.56 13.17 -2.51
C PRO A 6 3.75 12.21 -2.67
N ASN A 7 4.54 12.04 -1.64
CA ASN A 7 5.70 11.14 -1.65
C ASN A 7 5.90 10.50 -0.26
N PRO A 8 6.86 9.57 -0.08
CA PRO A 8 7.09 8.92 1.21
C PRO A 8 7.30 9.90 2.37
N GLN A 9 8.00 11.01 2.12
CA GLN A 9 8.31 12.04 3.11
C GLN A 9 7.12 12.98 3.38
N SER A 10 6.27 13.23 2.40
CA SER A 10 5.15 14.17 2.45
C SER A 10 3.86 13.49 2.00
N ARG A 11 3.26 12.78 2.95
CA ARG A 11 2.08 11.92 2.78
C ARG A 11 0.78 12.72 2.87
N TRP A 12 0.73 13.88 2.23
CA TRP A 12 -0.45 14.75 2.28
C TRP A 12 -1.69 14.08 1.69
N CYS A 13 -1.53 13.05 0.83
CA CYS A 13 -2.64 12.24 0.34
C CYS A 13 -3.40 11.54 1.48
N THR A 14 -2.71 11.04 2.50
CA THR A 14 -3.36 10.46 3.69
C THR A 14 -4.10 11.54 4.47
N ARG A 15 -3.43 12.66 4.76
CA ARG A 15 -4.01 13.74 5.57
C ARG A 15 -5.22 14.41 4.88
N ASN A 16 -5.06 14.82 3.62
CA ASN A 16 -6.04 15.64 2.91
C ASN A 16 -7.07 14.85 2.12
N LEU A 17 -6.75 13.64 1.65
CA LEU A 17 -7.69 12.83 0.85
C LEU A 17 -8.38 11.73 1.65
N LYS A 18 -7.92 11.42 2.88
CA LYS A 18 -8.52 10.38 3.71
C LYS A 18 -9.02 10.93 5.05
N ILE A 19 -8.12 11.51 5.84
CA ILE A 19 -8.45 11.90 7.22
C ILE A 19 -9.35 13.13 7.27
N LYS A 20 -8.96 14.25 6.65
CA LYS A 20 -9.80 15.45 6.65
C LYS A 20 -11.20 15.20 6.06
N PRO A 21 -11.36 14.45 4.94
CA PRO A 21 -12.69 14.10 4.44
C PRO A 21 -13.49 13.25 5.41
N LEU A 22 -12.87 12.26 6.08
CA LEU A 22 -13.53 11.46 7.12
C LEU A 22 -14.00 12.34 8.29
N GLU A 23 -13.12 13.19 8.82
CA GLU A 23 -13.45 14.08 9.95
C GLU A 23 -14.51 15.13 9.59
N LYS A 24 -14.53 15.57 8.33
CA LYS A 24 -15.58 16.47 7.80
C LYS A 24 -16.90 15.73 7.64
N PHE A 25 -16.88 14.48 7.18
CA PHE A 25 -18.07 13.65 7.05
C PHE A 25 -18.71 13.37 8.40
N VAL A 26 -17.92 13.05 9.43
CA VAL A 26 -18.43 12.84 10.80
C VAL A 26 -18.91 14.14 11.45
N GLY A 27 -18.26 15.27 11.16
CA GLY A 27 -18.63 16.55 11.77
C GLY A 27 -18.46 16.52 13.30
N ASP A 28 -19.55 16.76 14.00
CA ASP A 28 -19.65 16.80 15.47
C ASP A 28 -20.39 15.57 16.04
N ASP A 29 -20.84 14.64 15.19
CA ASP A 29 -21.52 13.42 15.63
C ASP A 29 -20.57 12.51 16.41
N ASP A 30 -21.09 11.83 17.43
CA ASP A 30 -20.37 10.75 18.10
C ASP A 30 -20.24 9.55 17.14
N ALA A 31 -19.01 9.14 16.86
CA ALA A 31 -18.71 8.04 15.94
C ALA A 31 -17.77 7.01 16.57
N ILE A 32 -18.05 5.73 16.33
CA ILE A 32 -17.13 4.63 16.63
C ILE A 32 -16.43 4.23 15.34
N SER A 33 -15.11 4.39 15.29
CA SER A 33 -14.28 4.04 14.13
C SER A 33 -13.68 2.65 14.33
N TYR A 34 -14.24 1.65 13.65
CA TYR A 34 -13.74 0.27 13.67
C TYR A 34 -12.51 0.13 12.77
N ILE A 35 -11.36 -0.16 13.36
CA ILE A 35 -10.08 -0.25 12.68
C ILE A 35 -9.57 -1.69 12.70
N ALA A 36 -9.43 -2.26 11.51
CA ALA A 36 -9.07 -3.66 11.26
C ALA A 36 -7.55 -3.93 11.34
N ILE A 37 -6.88 -3.47 12.39
CA ILE A 37 -5.48 -3.85 12.66
C ILE A 37 -5.48 -5.19 13.40
N ARG A 38 -4.75 -6.16 12.85
CA ARG A 38 -4.62 -7.51 13.41
C ARG A 38 -3.67 -7.54 14.59
N ALA A 39 -3.74 -8.61 15.38
CA ALA A 39 -2.87 -8.82 16.54
C ALA A 39 -1.39 -9.09 16.15
N ASP A 40 -1.12 -9.55 14.92
CA ASP A 40 0.22 -9.80 14.39
C ASP A 40 0.84 -8.59 13.64
N GLU A 41 0.20 -7.42 13.69
CA GLU A 41 0.69 -6.20 13.09
C GLU A 41 1.33 -5.29 14.14
N ASP A 42 2.64 -5.03 13.99
CA ASP A 42 3.37 -4.10 14.85
C ASP A 42 3.20 -2.64 14.38
N ARG A 43 1.98 -2.11 14.51
CA ARG A 43 1.67 -0.72 14.18
C ARG A 43 0.49 -0.16 14.97
N VAL A 44 0.49 1.15 15.17
CA VAL A 44 -0.62 1.88 15.77
C VAL A 44 -1.53 2.45 14.66
N GLY A 45 -2.84 2.27 14.81
CA GLY A 45 -3.82 2.86 13.90
C GLY A 45 -3.91 4.35 14.03
N TYR A 46 -4.58 4.99 13.08
CA TYR A 46 -4.90 6.41 13.21
C TYR A 46 -5.82 6.63 14.41
N ILE A 47 -5.38 7.46 15.35
CA ILE A 47 -6.18 7.96 16.48
C ILE A 47 -6.55 9.40 16.13
N SER A 48 -7.85 9.68 15.99
CA SER A 48 -8.29 11.04 15.70
C SER A 48 -8.01 11.97 16.87
N THR A 49 -7.65 13.21 16.55
CA THR A 49 -7.52 14.27 17.55
C THR A 49 -8.89 14.77 18.02
N LYS A 50 -9.96 14.45 17.30
CA LYS A 50 -11.34 14.76 17.69
C LYS A 50 -11.86 13.78 18.74
N GLN A 51 -12.35 14.29 19.86
CA GLN A 51 -12.85 13.47 20.97
C GLN A 51 -14.15 12.71 20.64
N ASN A 52 -14.96 13.20 19.70
CA ASN A 52 -16.19 12.54 19.25
C ASN A 52 -15.94 11.31 18.36
N ILE A 53 -14.70 11.09 17.88
CA ILE A 53 -14.34 9.93 17.05
C ILE A 53 -13.54 8.93 17.89
N LYS A 54 -14.19 7.84 18.31
CA LYS A 54 -13.62 6.83 19.21
C LYS A 54 -13.12 5.63 18.41
N PRO A 55 -11.81 5.38 18.33
CA PRO A 55 -11.28 4.22 17.61
C PRO A 55 -11.48 2.93 18.42
N VAL A 56 -11.79 1.83 17.73
CA VAL A 56 -11.85 0.48 18.31
C VAL A 56 -11.10 -0.51 17.42
N PHE A 57 -10.36 -1.44 18.05
CA PHE A 57 -9.45 -2.36 17.38
C PHE A 57 -9.85 -3.82 17.64
N PRO A 58 -10.92 -4.33 16.99
CA PRO A 58 -11.49 -5.64 17.33
C PRO A 58 -10.50 -6.79 17.14
N PHE A 59 -9.79 -6.85 16.01
CA PHE A 59 -8.89 -7.97 15.71
C PHE A 59 -7.68 -8.01 16.64
N MET A 60 -7.11 -6.85 16.97
CA MET A 60 -6.05 -6.75 17.98
C MET A 60 -6.55 -7.16 19.37
N LYS A 61 -7.73 -6.68 19.78
CA LYS A 61 -8.34 -7.03 21.08
C LYS A 61 -8.59 -8.54 21.21
N ASP A 62 -9.05 -9.16 20.13
CA ASP A 62 -9.44 -10.57 20.11
C ASP A 62 -8.27 -11.51 19.77
N GLY A 63 -7.05 -10.98 19.60
CA GLY A 63 -5.87 -11.78 19.30
C GLY A 63 -5.86 -12.39 17.89
N LEU A 64 -6.66 -11.85 16.96
CA LEU A 64 -6.84 -12.41 15.62
C LEU A 64 -5.69 -11.99 14.71
N VAL A 65 -5.03 -12.98 14.11
CA VAL A 65 -3.91 -12.80 13.19
C VAL A 65 -4.35 -13.01 11.74
N LYS A 66 -3.43 -12.86 10.78
CA LYS A 66 -3.78 -12.93 9.35
C LYS A 66 -4.57 -14.18 8.95
N ILE A 67 -4.22 -15.35 9.49
CA ILE A 67 -4.90 -16.61 9.14
C ILE A 67 -6.36 -16.63 9.60
N ASP A 68 -6.66 -16.01 10.75
CA ASP A 68 -8.02 -15.90 11.28
C ASP A 68 -8.87 -14.98 10.41
N ILE A 69 -8.31 -13.86 9.95
CA ILE A 69 -9.01 -12.93 9.05
C ILE A 69 -9.34 -13.59 7.71
N LEU A 70 -8.41 -14.37 7.16
CA LEU A 70 -8.66 -15.13 5.93
C LEU A 70 -9.77 -16.18 6.13
N LYS A 71 -9.82 -16.81 7.30
CA LYS A 71 -10.90 -17.74 7.66
C LYS A 71 -12.24 -17.02 7.74
N ILE A 72 -12.31 -15.88 8.45
CA ILE A 72 -13.53 -15.06 8.56
C ILE A 72 -14.05 -14.64 7.18
N ILE A 73 -13.19 -14.14 6.30
CA ILE A 73 -13.60 -13.72 4.94
C ILE A 73 -14.13 -14.91 4.14
N LYS A 74 -13.46 -16.07 4.22
CA LYS A 74 -13.89 -17.29 3.54
C LYS A 74 -15.25 -17.79 4.06
N GLU A 75 -15.45 -17.78 5.37
CA GLU A 75 -16.68 -18.27 6.01
C GLU A 75 -17.87 -17.30 5.84
N SER A 76 -17.61 -16.00 5.69
CA SER A 76 -18.66 -14.99 5.44
C SER A 76 -19.32 -15.07 4.06
N GLY A 77 -18.72 -15.81 3.11
CA GLY A 77 -19.23 -15.90 1.73
C GLY A 77 -18.96 -14.66 0.86
N ILE A 78 -18.29 -13.63 1.39
CA ILE A 78 -17.95 -12.40 0.64
C ILE A 78 -16.85 -12.67 -0.41
N GLY A 79 -15.91 -13.57 -0.10
CA GLY A 79 -14.76 -13.85 -0.97
C GLY A 79 -13.67 -12.78 -0.89
N MET A 80 -12.54 -13.04 -1.57
CA MET A 80 -11.42 -12.11 -1.62
C MET A 80 -11.65 -11.05 -2.70
N PRO A 81 -11.32 -9.77 -2.44
CA PRO A 81 -11.37 -8.73 -3.45
C PRO A 81 -10.54 -9.06 -4.71
N GLU A 82 -11.13 -8.87 -5.89
CA GLU A 82 -10.52 -9.25 -7.16
C GLU A 82 -9.18 -8.55 -7.45
N TYR A 83 -9.00 -7.31 -6.95
CA TYR A 83 -7.76 -6.56 -7.16
C TYR A 83 -6.52 -7.25 -6.58
N TYR A 84 -6.69 -8.17 -5.62
CA TYR A 84 -5.59 -8.98 -5.10
C TYR A 84 -4.97 -9.93 -6.14
N SER A 85 -5.66 -10.18 -7.26
CA SER A 85 -5.15 -11.00 -8.37
C SER A 85 -3.92 -10.40 -9.06
N TRP A 86 -3.76 -9.07 -8.99
CA TRP A 86 -2.70 -8.37 -9.71
C TRP A 86 -1.94 -7.33 -8.88
N ARG A 87 -2.42 -7.03 -7.66
CA ARG A 87 -1.80 -6.05 -6.75
C ARG A 87 -1.91 -6.53 -5.29
N SER A 88 -0.88 -6.30 -4.48
CA SER A 88 -0.88 -6.76 -3.09
C SER A 88 -1.32 -5.70 -2.07
N ARG A 89 -1.12 -4.42 -2.38
CA ARG A 89 -1.32 -3.30 -1.44
C ARG A 89 -1.91 -2.07 -2.15
N SER A 90 -2.62 -1.24 -1.39
CA SER A 90 -3.07 0.12 -1.78
C SER A 90 -4.02 0.21 -2.98
N GLY A 91 -5.21 0.77 -2.77
CA GLY A 91 -6.20 0.98 -3.84
C GLY A 91 -5.93 2.18 -4.76
N CYS A 92 -4.95 3.05 -4.47
CA CYS A 92 -4.67 4.23 -5.29
C CYS A 92 -3.83 3.86 -6.52
N TYR A 93 -4.23 4.29 -7.72
CA TYR A 93 -3.49 3.98 -8.96
C TYR A 93 -2.14 4.71 -9.08
N PHE A 94 -1.92 5.76 -8.29
CA PHE A 94 -0.69 6.57 -8.26
C PHE A 94 0.03 6.50 -6.90
N CYS A 95 -0.02 5.35 -6.23
CA CYS A 95 0.65 5.21 -4.95
C CYS A 95 2.17 5.12 -5.19
N PHE A 96 2.97 6.01 -4.59
CA PHE A 96 4.44 5.96 -4.61
C PHE A 96 5.04 4.76 -3.85
N PHE A 97 4.21 3.92 -3.21
CA PHE A 97 4.59 2.62 -2.63
C PHE A 97 4.19 1.42 -3.51
N GLN A 98 3.67 1.68 -4.71
CA GLN A 98 3.33 0.64 -5.65
C GLN A 98 4.60 0.03 -6.22
N ARG A 99 4.65 -1.30 -6.26
CA ARG A 99 5.85 -2.03 -6.69
C ARG A 99 6.01 -1.97 -8.20
N LYS A 100 7.23 -2.16 -8.69
CA LYS A 100 7.52 -2.19 -10.14
C LYS A 100 6.62 -3.15 -10.91
N VAL A 101 6.43 -4.38 -10.42
CA VAL A 101 5.53 -5.34 -11.05
C VAL A 101 4.06 -4.88 -11.04
N GLU A 102 3.63 -4.13 -10.02
CA GLU A 102 2.27 -3.62 -9.92
C GLU A 102 2.04 -2.44 -10.88
N TRP A 103 3.08 -1.65 -11.19
CA TRP A 103 3.06 -0.67 -12.29
C TRP A 103 2.91 -1.33 -13.65
N VAL A 104 3.67 -2.42 -13.89
CA VAL A 104 3.49 -3.25 -15.10
C VAL A 104 2.05 -3.76 -15.19
N ARG A 105 1.53 -4.37 -14.12
CA ARG A 105 0.14 -4.86 -14.09
C ARG A 105 -0.90 -3.75 -14.24
N LEU A 106 -0.67 -2.57 -13.66
CA LEU A 106 -1.55 -1.42 -13.86
C LEU A 106 -1.62 -1.02 -15.34
N SER A 107 -0.49 -1.03 -16.05
CA SER A 107 -0.45 -0.72 -17.49
C SER A 107 -1.22 -1.73 -18.35
N GLU A 108 -1.29 -2.99 -17.90
CA GLU A 108 -2.00 -4.08 -18.60
C GLU A 108 -3.50 -4.09 -18.30
N ILE A 109 -3.87 -3.88 -17.02
CA ILE A 109 -5.23 -4.09 -16.52
C ILE A 109 -6.05 -2.79 -16.54
N HIS A 110 -5.41 -1.65 -16.27
CA HIS A 110 -6.04 -0.32 -16.26
C HIS A 110 -5.15 0.71 -17.01
N PRO A 111 -5.01 0.56 -18.34
CA PRO A 111 -4.14 1.43 -19.13
C PRO A 111 -4.49 2.92 -19.02
N ASP A 112 -5.77 3.27 -18.84
CA ASP A 112 -6.22 4.65 -18.65
C ASP A 112 -5.74 5.27 -17.33
N LEU A 113 -5.68 4.46 -16.26
CA LEU A 113 -5.16 4.90 -14.96
C LEU A 113 -3.63 4.98 -14.98
N PHE A 114 -2.98 4.07 -15.70
CA PHE A 114 -1.54 4.15 -15.95
C PHE A 114 -1.18 5.43 -16.71
N GLU A 115 -1.91 5.77 -17.78
CA GLU A 115 -1.69 7.01 -18.54
C GLU A 115 -1.88 8.26 -17.66
N LYS A 116 -2.91 8.29 -16.80
CA LYS A 116 -3.09 9.37 -15.81
C LYS A 116 -1.88 9.49 -14.88
N ALA A 117 -1.32 8.37 -14.42
CA ALA A 117 -0.13 8.38 -13.58
C ALA A 117 1.11 8.91 -14.32
N VAL A 118 1.30 8.53 -15.59
CA VAL A 118 2.38 9.04 -16.45
C VAL A 118 2.28 10.55 -16.63
N ARG A 119 1.08 11.09 -16.87
CA ARG A 119 0.88 12.54 -17.01
C ARG A 119 1.33 13.31 -15.78
N TYR A 120 1.08 12.78 -14.58
CA TYR A 120 1.54 13.43 -13.35
C TYR A 120 3.06 13.55 -13.25
N GLU A 121 3.85 12.66 -13.86
CA GLU A 121 5.32 12.78 -13.88
C GLU A 121 5.82 13.88 -14.83
N GLN A 122 5.02 14.24 -15.84
CA GLN A 122 5.41 15.14 -16.95
C GLN A 122 4.85 16.56 -16.80
N GLU A 123 3.67 16.71 -16.18
CA GLU A 123 2.94 17.98 -16.12
C GLU A 123 3.36 18.83 -14.90
N HIS A 124 4.57 19.37 -14.95
CA HIS A 124 5.12 20.24 -13.90
C HIS A 124 5.50 21.62 -14.45
N ALA A 125 4.68 22.63 -14.14
CA ALA A 125 4.87 24.01 -14.61
C ALA A 125 6.17 24.66 -14.11
N ASP A 126 6.72 24.16 -13.00
CA ASP A 126 8.00 24.57 -12.41
C ASP A 126 9.21 23.80 -12.98
N GLY A 127 8.99 22.87 -13.91
CA GLY A 127 10.04 22.09 -14.57
C GLY A 127 10.70 21.02 -13.69
N ARG A 128 10.18 20.77 -12.49
CA ARG A 128 10.72 19.71 -11.63
C ARG A 128 10.49 18.33 -12.25
N LYS A 129 11.35 17.38 -11.92
CA LYS A 129 11.13 15.96 -12.23
C LYS A 129 10.54 15.26 -11.03
N TYR A 130 9.54 14.42 -11.26
CA TYR A 130 8.96 13.56 -10.25
C TYR A 130 8.81 12.16 -10.81
N PHE A 131 9.21 11.17 -10.02
CA PHE A 131 9.07 9.76 -10.37
C PHE A 131 8.29 9.05 -9.28
N TRP A 132 7.23 8.35 -9.65
CA TRP A 132 6.45 7.55 -8.70
C TRP A 132 7.30 6.44 -8.08
N ASN A 133 8.24 5.89 -8.87
CA ASN A 133 9.14 4.82 -8.47
C ASN A 133 10.54 5.31 -8.02
N GLN A 134 10.71 6.61 -7.74
CA GLN A 134 11.93 7.30 -7.27
C GLN A 134 13.17 7.24 -8.20
N GLU A 135 13.47 6.09 -8.79
CA GLU A 135 14.66 5.82 -9.59
C GLU A 135 14.48 6.18 -11.08
N GLU A 136 13.29 5.96 -11.62
CA GLU A 136 12.99 6.04 -13.05
C GLU A 136 11.54 6.47 -13.29
N SER A 137 11.26 7.00 -14.49
CA SER A 137 9.90 7.27 -14.95
C SER A 137 9.12 5.99 -15.21
N LEU A 138 7.79 6.08 -15.20
CA LEU A 138 6.92 4.96 -15.54
C LEU A 138 7.12 4.47 -16.98
N LEU A 139 7.49 5.35 -17.91
CA LEU A 139 7.77 4.96 -19.30
C LEU A 139 9.06 4.15 -19.42
N GLU A 140 10.12 4.56 -18.71
CA GLU A 140 11.37 3.79 -18.62
C GLU A 140 11.13 2.43 -17.96
N LEU A 141 10.34 2.39 -16.90
CA LEU A 141 9.95 1.16 -16.19
C LEU A 141 9.24 0.17 -17.13
N ILE A 142 8.25 0.63 -17.90
CA ILE A 142 7.50 -0.24 -18.83
C ILE A 142 8.36 -0.75 -19.98
N SER A 143 9.38 0.01 -20.41
CA SER A 143 10.29 -0.44 -21.47
C SER A 143 11.03 -1.75 -21.10
N ARG A 144 11.19 -2.03 -19.80
CA ARG A 144 11.83 -3.22 -19.24
C ARG A 144 10.85 -4.16 -18.53
N LYS A 145 9.56 -4.13 -18.88
CA LYS A 145 8.48 -4.91 -18.23
C LYS A 145 8.76 -6.41 -18.14
N ASP A 146 9.34 -7.01 -19.18
CA ASP A 146 9.58 -8.46 -19.24
C ASP A 146 10.62 -8.89 -18.20
N GLN A 147 11.65 -8.06 -18.01
CA GLN A 147 12.67 -8.24 -16.98
C GLN A 147 12.03 -8.13 -15.57
N ILE A 148 11.20 -7.11 -15.34
CA ILE A 148 10.51 -6.90 -14.05
C ILE A 148 9.61 -8.09 -13.71
N ILE A 149 8.87 -8.62 -14.68
CA ILE A 149 8.01 -9.80 -14.48
C ILE A 149 8.87 -11.03 -14.15
N ALA A 150 9.96 -11.26 -14.89
CA ALA A 150 10.86 -12.38 -14.64
C ALA A 150 11.49 -12.32 -13.24
N ASP A 151 11.96 -11.15 -12.83
CA ASP A 151 12.54 -10.92 -11.50
C ASP A 151 11.51 -11.16 -10.40
N HIS A 152 10.30 -10.63 -10.56
CA HIS A 152 9.21 -10.87 -9.61
C HIS A 152 8.88 -12.38 -9.49
N GLN A 153 8.78 -13.10 -10.60
CA GLN A 153 8.53 -14.55 -10.58
C GLN A 153 9.67 -15.33 -9.90
N ARG A 154 10.92 -14.93 -10.13
CA ARG A 154 12.09 -15.51 -9.47
C ARG A 154 12.01 -15.33 -7.95
N LEU A 155 11.73 -14.11 -7.49
CA LEU A 155 11.58 -13.80 -6.06
C LEU A 155 10.45 -14.60 -5.41
N MET A 156 9.29 -14.70 -6.07
CA MET A 156 8.15 -15.47 -5.55
C MET A 156 8.44 -16.98 -5.44
N LYS A 157 9.23 -17.54 -6.36
CA LYS A 157 9.67 -18.95 -6.29
C LYS A 157 10.63 -19.18 -5.11
N LEU A 158 11.51 -18.22 -4.82
CA LEU A 158 12.44 -18.30 -3.69
C LEU A 158 11.66 -18.27 -2.36
N LYS A 159 10.73 -17.32 -2.19
CA LYS A 159 9.91 -17.19 -0.97
C LYS A 159 9.09 -18.46 -0.65
N LYS A 160 8.62 -19.19 -1.66
CA LYS A 160 7.85 -20.45 -1.46
C LYS A 160 8.69 -21.64 -1.00
N LYS A 161 10.01 -21.64 -1.25
CA LYS A 161 10.91 -22.76 -0.90
C LYS A 161 11.40 -22.72 0.56
N THR A 162 11.19 -21.60 1.25
CA THR A 162 11.63 -21.37 2.63
C THR A 162 10.46 -21.53 3.61
N LEU A 163 10.42 -22.61 4.42
CA LEU A 163 9.91 -22.73 5.83
C LEU A 163 9.70 -24.22 6.27
N PRO A 164 9.90 -24.65 7.57
CA PRO A 164 10.33 -23.89 8.78
C PRO A 164 11.60 -24.40 9.51
N ASN A 165 12.05 -23.60 10.51
CA ASN A 165 13.18 -23.69 11.48
C ASN A 165 14.51 -23.01 11.07
N ARG A 166 14.61 -21.66 11.16
CA ARG A 166 15.81 -20.89 10.72
C ARG A 166 16.35 -19.87 11.73
N THR A 167 17.66 -19.64 11.67
CA THR A 167 18.41 -18.52 12.26
C THR A 167 19.31 -17.88 11.17
N LEU A 168 20.27 -17.03 11.49
CA LEU A 168 20.10 -15.58 11.68
C LEU A 168 20.48 -14.75 10.43
N ILE A 169 21.14 -15.35 9.42
CA ILE A 169 21.40 -14.77 8.09
C ILE A 169 20.38 -15.32 7.07
N GLU A 170 19.71 -16.41 7.39
CA GLU A 170 19.04 -17.25 6.38
C GLU A 170 17.55 -16.93 6.23
N VAL A 171 17.22 -15.66 6.45
CA VAL A 171 16.14 -14.94 5.77
C VAL A 171 16.61 -13.54 5.38
N PHE A 172 17.78 -13.08 5.89
CA PHE A 172 18.40 -11.75 5.75
C PHE A 172 18.50 -11.26 4.30
N ASP A 173 18.34 -12.20 3.39
CA ASP A 173 18.39 -12.05 1.95
C ASP A 173 17.29 -12.93 1.31
N SER A 174 16.05 -12.83 1.78
CA SER A 174 14.87 -13.46 1.17
C SER A 174 13.98 -12.48 0.38
N VAL A 175 14.47 -11.38 -0.16
CA VAL A 175 15.78 -11.00 -0.71
C VAL A 175 15.60 -9.52 -0.96
N LEU A 176 16.35 -8.64 -0.27
CA LEU A 176 16.25 -7.17 -0.38
C LEU A 176 14.85 -6.66 -0.77
N ASP A 177 13.96 -6.57 0.22
CA ASP A 177 12.63 -5.96 0.09
C ASP A 177 12.59 -4.81 -0.93
N ASP A 178 11.92 -5.04 -2.06
CA ASP A 178 10.84 -4.22 -2.68
C ASP A 178 10.95 -2.66 -2.58
N GLU A 179 12.16 -2.14 -2.37
CA GLU A 179 12.61 -0.84 -1.82
C GLU A 179 11.84 -0.23 -0.66
N THR A 180 10.67 -0.75 -0.29
CA THR A 180 9.99 -0.45 0.97
C THR A 180 9.07 -1.61 1.35
N GLU A 181 9.61 -2.55 2.13
CA GLU A 181 8.90 -2.97 3.35
C GLU A 181 8.95 -1.83 4.39
N ASP A 182 8.71 -0.58 3.97
CA ASP A 182 7.85 0.27 4.75
C ASP A 182 6.48 -0.43 4.74
N PHE A 183 6.32 -1.41 5.62
CA PHE A 183 5.17 -1.35 6.49
C PHE A 183 4.94 0.13 6.73
N CYS A 184 3.75 0.61 6.40
CA CYS A 184 3.31 1.91 6.87
C CYS A 184 3.27 1.80 8.39
N PHE A 185 4.44 1.83 9.02
CA PHE A 185 4.73 1.49 10.40
C PHE A 185 4.06 2.51 11.29
N VAL A 186 3.84 3.71 10.76
CA VAL A 186 2.94 4.65 11.34
C VAL A 186 2.26 5.43 10.22
N CYS A 187 0.96 5.67 10.36
CA CYS A 187 0.39 6.92 9.88
C CYS A 187 0.97 8.06 10.74
N ASN A 188 2.29 8.29 10.67
CA ASN A 188 2.87 9.49 11.25
C ASN A 188 2.32 10.63 10.42
N LEU A 189 1.35 11.31 11.02
CA LEU A 189 0.57 12.37 10.42
C LEU A 189 1.28 13.69 10.53
#